data_AF-A0A7Z9ZY87-F1
#
_entry.id   AF-A0A7Z9ZY87-F1
#
_cell.length_a   1.000
_cell.length_b   1.000
_cell.length_c   1.000
_cell.angle_alpha   90.00
_cell.angle_beta   90.00
_cell.angle_gamma   90.00
#
_symmetry.space_group_name_H-M   'P 1'
#
loop_
_entity.id
_entity.type
_entity.pdbx_description
1 polymer ?
#
loop_
_entity_poly.entity_id
_entity_poly.type
_entity_poly.pdbx_seq_one_letter_code
_entity_poly.pdbx_strand_id
1 'polypeptide(L)'
;RVVRRRRETEAPKRVLQMLRRAKNRWVTGSAIAEKLGVSRQRVHQFISKLREMGYKIEGQPKLGYRLVGGRAERATSRKSSRVRRKK
;
A
#
# COMPACT_ATOMS: atom_id res chain seq x y z
N ARG A 1 30.15 -3.74 3.74
CA ARG A 1 28.83 -4.42 3.87
C ARG A 1 27.98 -4.12 2.61
N VAL A 2 28.18 -4.89 1.53
CA VAL A 2 27.70 -4.66 0.13
C VAL A 2 26.20 -4.91 -0.13
N VAL A 3 25.36 -4.95 0.92
CA VAL A 3 23.93 -5.36 0.79
C VAL A 3 22.96 -4.23 0.42
N ARG A 4 23.45 -2.99 0.22
CA ARG A 4 22.59 -1.79 0.21
C ARG A 4 21.83 -1.52 -1.11
N ARG A 5 22.22 -2.11 -2.26
CA ARG A 5 21.59 -1.79 -3.56
C ARG A 5 20.41 -2.68 -3.99
N ARG A 6 20.30 -3.94 -3.53
CA ARG A 6 19.24 -4.86 -4.00
C ARG A 6 17.87 -4.69 -3.32
N ARG A 7 17.79 -4.17 -2.09
CA ARG A 7 16.52 -4.13 -1.32
C ARG A 7 15.53 -3.04 -1.77
N GLU A 8 15.99 -2.05 -2.54
CA GLU A 8 15.17 -0.89 -2.90
C GLU A 8 14.09 -1.22 -3.93
N THR A 9 14.33 -2.19 -4.81
CA THR A 9 13.34 -2.64 -5.81
C THR A 9 12.24 -3.50 -5.21
N GLU A 10 12.46 -4.07 -4.03
CA GLU A 10 11.49 -4.89 -3.30
C GLU A 10 10.61 -4.08 -2.35
N ALA A 11 11.07 -2.90 -1.92
CA ALA A 11 10.32 -1.99 -1.07
C ALA A 11 8.92 -1.67 -1.62
N PRO A 12 8.72 -1.28 -2.91
CA PRO A 12 7.38 -1.03 -3.44
C PRO A 12 6.49 -2.29 -3.46
N LYS A 13 7.07 -3.48 -3.71
CA LYS A 13 6.33 -4.74 -3.64
C LYS A 13 5.89 -5.06 -2.22
N ARG A 14 6.73 -4.78 -1.21
CA ARG A 14 6.39 -4.93 0.21
C ARG A 14 5.28 -3.96 0.64
N VAL A 15 5.36 -2.68 0.23
CA VAL A 15 4.29 -1.69 0.46
C VAL A 15 2.97 -2.21 -0.10
N LEU A 16 2.98 -2.68 -1.34
CA LEU A 16 1.79 -3.22 -1.99
C LEU A 16 1.24 -4.44 -1.24
N GLN A 17 2.11 -5.39 -0.84
CA GLN A 17 1.68 -6.57 -0.10
C GLN A 17 1.05 -6.20 1.26
N MET A 18 1.61 -5.21 1.96
CA MET A 18 1.05 -4.69 3.21
C MET A 18 -0.32 -4.04 2.99
N LEU A 19 -0.44 -3.16 2.00
CA LEU A 19 -1.72 -2.52 1.67
C LEU A 19 -2.78 -3.55 1.22
N ARG A 20 -2.37 -4.59 0.49
CA ARG A 20 -3.23 -5.70 0.05
C ARG A 20 -3.71 -6.55 1.23
N ARG A 21 -2.82 -6.86 2.20
CA ARG A 21 -3.18 -7.55 3.45
C ARG A 21 -4.09 -6.70 4.33
N ALA A 22 -3.92 -5.38 4.32
CA ALA A 22 -4.74 -4.44 5.05
C ALA A 22 -6.17 -4.30 4.49
N LYS A 23 -6.48 -4.91 3.33
CA LYS A 23 -7.82 -5.03 2.74
C LYS A 23 -8.66 -3.76 2.89
N ASN A 24 -8.19 -2.66 2.28
CA ASN A 24 -8.91 -1.39 2.26
C ASN A 24 -8.93 -0.62 3.61
N ARG A 25 -8.07 -0.96 4.58
CA ARG A 25 -7.78 -0.07 5.72
C ARG A 25 -6.82 1.05 5.34
N TRP A 26 -7.01 2.19 5.98
CA TRP A 26 -6.07 3.31 5.95
C TRP A 26 -4.82 2.95 6.75
N VAL A 27 -3.66 3.11 6.13
CA VAL A 27 -2.36 2.90 6.77
C VAL A 27 -1.61 4.22 6.73
N THR A 28 -1.24 4.75 7.90
CA THR A 28 -0.50 6.02 7.96
C THR A 28 0.84 5.90 7.22
N GLY A 29 1.22 6.97 6.51
CA GLY A 29 2.51 7.01 5.81
C GLY A 29 3.71 6.77 6.74
N SER A 30 3.59 7.20 8.01
CA SER A 30 4.57 6.94 9.07
C SER A 30 4.64 5.45 9.44
N ALA A 31 3.52 4.76 9.60
CA ALA A 31 3.55 3.32 9.89
C ALA A 31 4.16 2.49 8.75
N ILE A 32 3.94 2.90 7.50
CA ILE A 32 4.59 2.29 6.33
C ILE A 32 6.09 2.57 6.35
N ALA A 33 6.48 3.83 6.60
CA ALA A 33 7.87 4.27 6.71
C ALA A 33 8.63 3.51 7.80
N GLU A 34 8.07 3.39 9.01
CA GLU A 34 8.65 2.68 10.14
C GLU A 34 8.79 1.19 9.87
N LYS A 35 7.74 0.52 9.36
CA LYS A 35 7.80 -0.92 9.05
C LYS A 35 8.81 -1.27 7.97
N LEU A 36 9.10 -0.35 7.06
CA LEU A 36 10.07 -0.53 5.99
C LEU A 36 11.46 0.03 6.34
N GLY A 37 11.57 0.83 7.41
CA GLY A 37 12.80 1.55 7.75
C GLY A 37 13.19 2.58 6.68
N VAL A 38 12.22 3.23 6.05
CA VAL A 38 12.44 4.20 4.95
C VAL A 38 11.81 5.55 5.28
N SER A 39 12.31 6.62 4.68
CA SER A 39 11.74 7.96 4.86
C SER A 39 10.33 8.06 4.24
N ARG A 40 9.47 8.90 4.82
CA ARG A 40 8.13 9.22 4.28
C ARG A 40 8.15 9.63 2.80
N GLN A 41 9.18 10.37 2.39
CA GLN A 41 9.38 10.76 0.99
C GLN A 41 9.62 9.57 0.06
N ARG A 42 10.34 8.53 0.52
CA ARG A 42 10.52 7.27 -0.23
C ARG A 42 9.22 6.48 -0.32
N VAL A 43 8.41 6.47 0.74
CA VAL A 43 7.05 5.90 0.69
C VAL A 43 6.23 6.56 -0.42
N HIS A 44 6.28 7.89 -0.54
CA HIS A 44 5.61 8.61 -1.62
C HIS A 44 6.14 8.19 -3.01
N GLN A 45 7.46 8.08 -3.20
CA GLN A 45 8.03 7.58 -4.45
C GLN A 45 7.57 6.15 -4.79
N PHE A 46 7.54 5.25 -3.81
CA PHE A 46 7.04 3.89 -4.00
C PHE A 46 5.57 3.86 -4.39
N ILE A 47 4.75 4.73 -3.78
CA ILE A 47 3.32 4.85 -4.10
C ILE A 47 3.13 5.43 -5.50
N SER A 48 3.86 6.47 -5.89
CA SER A 48 3.83 6.98 -7.26
C SER A 48 4.20 5.89 -8.27
N LYS A 49 5.27 5.13 -8.01
CA LYS A 49 5.68 4.03 -8.89
C LYS A 49 4.61 2.93 -8.99
N LEU A 50 3.93 2.63 -7.88
CA LEU A 50 2.79 1.71 -7.88
C LEU A 50 1.60 2.29 -8.69
N ARG A 51 1.33 3.59 -8.59
CA ARG A 51 0.31 4.25 -9.40
C ARG A 51 0.62 4.18 -10.89
N GLU A 52 1.88 4.41 -11.28
CA GLU A 52 2.35 4.26 -12.66
C GLU A 52 2.24 2.83 -13.18
N MET A 53 2.44 1.82 -12.33
CA MET A 53 2.23 0.41 -12.68
C MET A 53 0.76 0.01 -12.83
N GLY A 54 -0.19 0.94 -12.64
CA GLY A 54 -1.64 0.70 -12.76
C GLY A 54 -2.30 0.22 -11.47
N TYR A 55 -1.71 0.51 -10.30
CA TYR A 55 -2.36 0.31 -9.00
C TYR A 55 -3.07 1.58 -8.54
N LYS A 56 -4.36 1.49 -8.21
CA LYS A 56 -5.14 2.58 -7.62
C LYS A 56 -4.91 2.62 -6.12
N ILE A 57 -4.03 3.51 -5.70
CA ILE A 57 -3.74 3.81 -4.29
C ILE A 57 -4.26 5.22 -4.00
N GLU A 58 -5.11 5.35 -3.00
CA GLU A 58 -5.52 6.63 -2.44
C GLU A 58 -4.61 7.05 -1.31
N GLY A 59 -4.23 8.32 -1.31
CA GLY A 59 -3.50 8.95 -0.22
C GLY A 59 -4.28 10.16 0.27
N GLN A 60 -4.69 10.17 1.53
CA GLN A 60 -5.39 11.29 2.14
C GLN A 60 -4.53 11.88 3.27
N PRO A 61 -4.33 13.21 3.30
CA PRO A 61 -3.63 13.86 4.42
C PRO A 61 -4.35 13.55 5.73
N LYS A 62 -3.59 13.29 6.80
CA LYS A 62 -4.03 12.82 8.13
C LYS A 62 -4.48 11.36 8.23
N LEU A 63 -5.03 10.76 7.18
CA LEU A 63 -5.51 9.36 7.19
C LEU A 63 -4.46 8.35 6.69
N GLY A 64 -3.61 8.75 5.75
CA GLY A 64 -2.56 7.89 5.18
C GLY A 64 -2.92 7.34 3.81
N TYR A 65 -2.55 6.09 3.55
CA TYR A 65 -2.64 5.44 2.25
C TYR A 65 -3.50 4.18 2.30
N ARG A 66 -4.25 3.94 1.22
CA ARG A 66 -5.14 2.80 1.06
C ARG A 66 -5.10 2.29 -0.38
N LEU A 67 -5.02 0.97 -0.54
CA LEU A 67 -5.17 0.35 -1.86
C LEU A 67 -6.66 0.18 -2.16
N VAL A 68 -7.13 0.82 -3.22
CA VAL A 68 -8.54 0.83 -3.66
C VAL A 68 -8.80 -0.21 -4.76
N GLY A 69 -7.81 -0.47 -5.63
CA GLY A 69 -7.94 -1.44 -6.72
C GLY A 69 -6.71 -1.46 -7.62
N GLY A 70 -6.68 -2.29 -8.66
CA GLY A 70 -5.56 -2.34 -9.61
C GLY A 70 -5.24 -3.75 -10.13
N ARG A 71 -4.16 -3.88 -10.92
CA ARG A 71 -3.81 -5.09 -11.71
C ARG A 71 -3.56 -6.40 -10.93
N ALA A 72 -3.91 -6.47 -9.64
CA ALA A 72 -3.98 -7.70 -8.83
C ALA A 72 -5.41 -8.29 -8.70
N GLU A 73 -6.42 -7.73 -9.36
CA GLU A 73 -7.82 -8.16 -9.21
C GLU A 73 -8.19 -9.52 -9.85
N ARG A 74 -7.23 -10.32 -10.32
CA ARG A 74 -7.54 -11.72 -10.66
C ARG A 74 -7.68 -12.65 -9.45
N ALA A 75 -7.35 -12.23 -8.23
CA ALA A 75 -7.26 -13.15 -7.08
C ALA A 75 -8.10 -12.83 -5.83
N THR A 76 -8.85 -11.72 -5.77
CA THR A 76 -9.67 -11.42 -4.57
C THR A 76 -11.08 -10.96 -4.91
N SER A 77 -11.77 -11.80 -5.68
CA SER A 77 -13.20 -11.98 -5.48
C SER A 77 -13.45 -12.53 -4.06
N ARG A 78 -14.56 -12.10 -3.44
CA ARG A 78 -15.13 -12.47 -2.13
C ARG A 78 -14.69 -11.63 -0.91
N LYS A 79 -15.71 -10.94 -0.36
CA LYS A 79 -15.85 -10.37 1.00
C LYS A 79 -15.47 -8.89 1.18
N SER A 80 -16.37 -8.01 0.75
CA SER A 80 -16.88 -6.95 1.65
C SER A 80 -18.41 -6.88 1.56
N SER A 81 -19.04 -8.05 1.55
CA SER A 81 -20.41 -8.26 1.98
C SER A 81 -20.41 -8.44 3.51
N ARG A 82 -20.32 -7.33 4.25
CA ARG A 82 -20.65 -7.13 5.67
C ARG A 82 -20.17 -5.71 5.99
N VAL A 83 -20.99 -4.71 6.31
CA VAL A 83 -22.22 -4.73 7.10
C VAL A 83 -23.19 -3.71 6.51
N ARG A 84 -24.32 -4.23 6.02
CA ARG A 84 -25.60 -3.52 6.10
C ARG A 84 -26.16 -3.84 7.48
N ARG A 85 -26.43 -2.82 8.29
CA ARG A 85 -27.44 -2.75 9.39
C ARG A 85 -27.27 -1.36 10.00
N LYS A 86 -28.03 -0.34 9.57
CA LYS A 86 -29.48 -0.11 9.70
C LYS A 86 -29.87 0.09 11.17
N LYS A 87 -30.00 1.35 11.59
CA LYS A 87 -31.22 1.91 12.18
C LYS A 87 -31.18 3.42 12.03
#